data_AF-A0A2K4ZPY5-F1
#
_entry.id   AF-A0A2K4ZPY5-F1
#
_cell.length_a   1.000
_cell.length_b   1.000
_cell.length_c   1.000
_cell.angle_alpha   90.00
_cell.angle_beta   90.00
_cell.angle_gamma   90.00
#
_symmetry.space_group_name_H-M   'P 1'
#
loop_
_entity.id
_entity.type
_entity.pdbx_description
1 polymer ?
#
loop_
_entity_poly.entity_id
_entity_poly.type
_entity_poly.pdbx_seq_one_letter_code
_entity_poly.pdbx_strand_id
1 'polypeptide(L)'
;MHDRGFYSYKDKNKDIKTHYYIEYTRDQKVLDIMDTCEFDFSMLDRRDFDYLEDAVSLWNKLYYDESILHVMLFEEIILDGETILEQYKDMVVPSVLDKISQSRVEQAEKAMEEYKKENNLFRKFLAKYHIDMEKVTKETEENKYDDNI
;
A
#
# COMPACT_ATOMS: atom_id res chain seq x y z
N MET A 1 -26.17 -19.97 -6.71
CA MET A 1 -24.80 -19.80 -6.20
C MET A 1 -23.90 -19.85 -7.43
N HIS A 2 -23.25 -18.74 -7.79
CA HIS A 2 -22.38 -18.71 -8.97
C HIS A 2 -20.96 -19.08 -8.53
N ASP A 3 -20.42 -20.15 -9.10
CA ASP A 3 -18.99 -20.47 -9.03
C ASP A 3 -18.22 -19.37 -9.79
N ARG A 4 -17.87 -18.29 -9.09
CA ARG A 4 -16.98 -17.24 -9.61
C ARG A 4 -15.56 -17.58 -9.19
N GLY A 5 -14.61 -17.43 -10.12
CA GLY A 5 -13.18 -17.58 -9.84
C GLY A 5 -12.59 -19.00 -9.89
N PHE A 6 -13.38 -20.04 -10.17
CA PHE A 6 -12.86 -21.42 -10.23
C PHE A 6 -12.43 -21.82 -11.64
N TYR A 7 -11.11 -21.78 -11.90
CA TYR A 7 -10.50 -22.31 -13.12
C TYR A 7 -9.80 -23.63 -12.82
N SER A 8 -10.52 -24.76 -12.90
CA SER A 8 -9.89 -26.08 -12.86
C SER A 8 -10.05 -26.83 -14.17
N TYR A 9 -8.99 -27.53 -14.58
CA TYR A 9 -9.08 -28.56 -15.60
C TYR A 9 -9.88 -29.73 -15.02
N LYS A 10 -11.03 -30.03 -15.64
CA LYS A 10 -11.94 -31.10 -15.17
C LYS A 10 -11.77 -32.36 -16.02
N ASP A 11 -10.88 -33.25 -15.59
CA ASP A 11 -10.94 -34.67 -15.94
C ASP A 11 -11.71 -35.40 -14.85
N LYS A 12 -12.69 -36.24 -15.21
CA LYS A 12 -13.54 -36.96 -14.24
C LYS A 12 -12.76 -37.99 -13.42
N ASN A 13 -11.58 -38.39 -13.89
CA ASN A 13 -10.74 -39.41 -13.27
C ASN A 13 -9.57 -38.83 -12.45
N LYS A 14 -9.44 -37.50 -12.37
CA LYS A 14 -8.33 -36.83 -11.70
C LYS A 14 -8.84 -35.81 -10.70
N ASP A 15 -8.29 -35.82 -9.49
CA ASP A 15 -8.58 -34.78 -8.49
C ASP A 15 -7.59 -33.63 -8.71
N ILE A 16 -8.05 -32.55 -9.34
CA ILE A 16 -7.23 -31.35 -9.59
C ILE A 16 -7.78 -30.21 -8.75
N LYS A 17 -6.92 -29.67 -7.89
CA LYS A 17 -7.19 -28.54 -7.02
C LYS A 17 -6.14 -27.48 -7.24
N THR A 18 -6.57 -26.23 -7.16
CA THR A 18 -5.67 -25.09 -7.09
C THR A 18 -5.75 -24.55 -5.67
N HIS A 19 -4.60 -24.36 -5.05
CA HIS A 19 -4.46 -23.81 -3.72
C HIS A 19 -3.63 -22.54 -3.78
N TYR A 20 -3.96 -21.56 -2.94
CA TYR A 20 -3.23 -20.31 -2.87
C TYR A 20 -2.80 -20.07 -1.44
N TYR A 21 -1.59 -19.59 -1.24
CA TYR A 21 -1.16 -19.15 0.09
C TYR A 21 -0.29 -17.91 -0.01
N ILE A 22 -0.25 -17.14 1.07
CA ILE A 22 0.55 -15.93 1.16
C ILE A 22 1.48 -16.08 2.34
N GLU A 23 2.75 -15.75 2.12
CA GLU A 23 3.76 -15.66 3.17
C GLU A 23 4.25 -14.22 3.26
N TYR A 24 4.33 -13.67 4.47
CA TYR A 24 4.76 -12.28 4.68
C TYR A 24 5.45 -12.10 6.02
N THR A 25 6.20 -11.00 6.18
CA THR A 25 6.77 -10.61 7.47
C THR A 25 6.76 -9.10 7.68
N ARG A 26 6.65 -8.71 8.95
CA ARG A 26 6.86 -7.35 9.47
C ARG A 26 8.12 -7.26 10.34
N ASP A 27 8.79 -8.38 10.60
CA ASP A 27 9.96 -8.45 11.46
C ASP A 27 11.23 -8.18 10.65
N GLN A 28 11.88 -7.05 10.95
CA GLN A 28 13.14 -6.66 10.33
C GLN A 28 14.23 -7.70 10.51
N LYS A 29 14.26 -8.41 11.64
CA LYS A 29 15.28 -9.45 11.88
C LYS A 29 15.12 -10.62 10.94
N VAL A 30 13.87 -11.00 10.64
CA VAL A 30 13.58 -12.08 9.68
C VAL A 30 14.01 -11.64 8.28
N LEU A 31 13.68 -10.40 7.89
CA LEU A 31 14.12 -9.83 6.61
C LEU A 31 15.65 -9.82 6.49
N ASP A 32 16.37 -9.39 7.53
CA ASP A 32 17.83 -9.26 7.53
C ASP A 32 18.55 -10.60 7.33
N ILE A 33 17.92 -11.72 7.71
CA ILE A 33 18.50 -13.06 7.58
C ILE A 33 17.98 -13.84 6.37
N MET A 34 17.03 -13.30 5.58
CA MET A 34 16.37 -14.03 4.47
C MET A 34 17.36 -14.62 3.45
N ASP A 35 18.46 -13.94 3.18
CA ASP A 35 19.50 -14.39 2.23
C ASP A 35 20.56 -15.32 2.87
N THR A 36 20.34 -15.77 4.11
CA THR A 36 21.29 -16.58 4.88
C THR A 36 20.78 -18.00 5.08
N CYS A 37 21.68 -18.89 5.50
CA CYS A 37 21.32 -20.27 5.87
C CYS A 37 20.55 -20.39 7.18
N GLU A 38 20.38 -19.29 7.93
CA GLU A 38 19.60 -19.26 9.17
C GLU A 38 18.11 -19.07 8.90
N PHE A 39 17.74 -18.62 7.70
CA PHE A 39 16.35 -18.40 7.32
C PHE A 39 15.60 -19.71 7.04
N ASP A 40 14.36 -19.75 7.52
CA ASP A 40 13.37 -20.78 7.22
C ASP A 40 12.05 -20.08 6.91
N PHE A 41 11.33 -20.55 5.89
CA PHE A 41 10.00 -20.05 5.52
C PHE A 41 9.00 -20.18 6.67
N SER A 42 9.22 -21.09 7.62
CA SER A 42 8.42 -21.19 8.85
C SER A 42 8.47 -19.93 9.74
N MET A 43 9.44 -19.04 9.52
CA MET A 43 9.55 -17.75 10.20
C MET A 43 8.61 -16.67 9.65
N LEU A 44 7.95 -16.92 8.50
CA LEU A 44 6.99 -16.02 7.89
C LEU A 44 5.57 -16.30 8.39
N ASP A 45 4.75 -15.25 8.45
CA ASP A 45 3.32 -15.41 8.66
C ASP A 45 2.70 -16.02 7.41
N ARG A 46 1.90 -17.08 7.57
CA ARG A 46 1.23 -17.79 6.47
C ARG A 46 -0.29 -17.67 6.52
N ARG A 47 -0.91 -17.50 5.34
CA ARG A 47 -2.37 -17.50 5.14
C ARG A 47 -2.74 -18.32 3.90
N ASP A 48 -3.60 -19.30 4.09
CA ASP A 48 -4.05 -20.24 3.07
C ASP A 48 -5.45 -19.87 2.53
N PHE A 49 -5.68 -20.11 1.23
CA PHE A 49 -6.90 -19.73 0.50
C PHE A 49 -7.28 -20.78 -0.55
N ASP A 50 -8.59 -20.97 -0.72
CA ASP A 50 -9.15 -21.83 -1.77
C ASP A 50 -9.47 -21.06 -3.06
N TYR A 51 -9.53 -19.73 -3.00
CA TYR A 51 -9.93 -18.88 -4.12
C TYR A 51 -8.90 -17.78 -4.40
N LEU A 52 -8.58 -17.59 -5.68
CA LEU A 52 -7.63 -16.57 -6.14
C LEU A 52 -8.06 -15.16 -5.75
N GLU A 53 -9.36 -14.85 -5.82
CA GLU A 53 -9.90 -13.51 -5.53
C GLU A 53 -9.60 -13.09 -4.08
N ASP A 54 -9.73 -14.03 -3.13
CA ASP A 54 -9.45 -13.79 -1.72
C ASP A 54 -7.95 -13.63 -1.47
N ALA A 55 -7.14 -14.49 -2.08
CA ALA A 55 -5.68 -14.42 -1.99
C ALA A 55 -5.16 -13.09 -2.56
N VAL A 56 -5.57 -12.72 -3.78
CA VAL A 56 -5.18 -11.44 -4.41
C VAL A 56 -5.65 -10.24 -3.61
N SER A 57 -6.85 -10.31 -3.00
CA SER A 57 -7.36 -9.24 -2.15
C SER A 57 -6.49 -9.02 -0.92
N LEU A 58 -6.08 -10.09 -0.21
CA LEU A 58 -5.18 -9.94 0.93
C LEU A 58 -3.77 -9.53 0.48
N TRP A 59 -3.24 -10.14 -0.58
CA TRP A 59 -1.91 -9.84 -1.11
C TRP A 59 -1.79 -8.36 -1.48
N ASN A 60 -2.76 -7.79 -2.20
CA ASN A 60 -2.77 -6.35 -2.51
C ASN A 60 -2.80 -5.50 -1.24
N LYS A 61 -3.60 -5.87 -0.24
CA LYS A 61 -3.66 -5.14 1.03
C LYS A 61 -2.29 -5.12 1.72
N LEU A 62 -1.60 -6.26 1.75
CA LEU A 62 -0.27 -6.38 2.35
C LEU A 62 0.81 -5.68 1.53
N TYR A 63 0.74 -5.77 0.20
CA TYR A 63 1.67 -5.12 -0.73
C TYR A 63 1.67 -3.58 -0.57
N TYR A 64 0.54 -3.00 -0.20
CA TYR A 64 0.41 -1.56 0.04
C TYR A 64 0.54 -1.15 1.52
N ASP A 65 0.79 -2.08 2.43
CA ASP A 65 0.99 -1.82 3.86
C ASP A 65 2.47 -1.52 4.12
N GLU A 66 2.81 -0.28 4.49
CA GLU A 66 4.19 0.16 4.74
C GLU A 66 4.87 -0.60 5.89
N SER A 67 4.11 -1.28 6.77
CA SER A 67 4.67 -2.12 7.82
C SER A 67 5.15 -3.49 7.31
N ILE A 68 4.72 -3.91 6.12
CA ILE A 68 5.12 -5.17 5.51
C ILE A 68 6.47 -5.00 4.84
N LEU A 69 7.41 -5.83 5.25
CA LEU A 69 8.79 -5.80 4.76
C LEU A 69 8.99 -6.74 3.57
N HIS A 70 8.23 -7.83 3.54
CA HIS A 70 8.26 -8.83 2.47
C HIS A 70 6.91 -9.54 2.39
N VAL A 71 6.45 -9.82 1.17
CA VAL A 71 5.20 -10.57 0.92
C VAL A 71 5.25 -11.31 -0.42
N MET A 72 4.91 -12.60 -0.39
CA MET A 72 4.80 -13.48 -1.55
C MET A 72 3.40 -14.06 -1.64
N LEU A 73 2.85 -14.12 -2.85
CA LEU A 73 1.64 -14.88 -3.17
C LEU A 73 2.04 -16.14 -3.94
N PHE A 74 1.65 -17.29 -3.44
CA PHE A 74 1.88 -18.58 -4.06
C PHE A 74 0.59 -19.14 -4.67
N GLU A 75 0.76 -19.85 -5.78
CA GLU A 75 -0.24 -20.69 -6.44
C GLU A 75 0.33 -22.10 -6.57
N GLU A 76 -0.41 -23.07 -6.03
CA GLU A 76 -0.12 -24.49 -6.13
C GLU A 76 -1.19 -25.18 -6.97
N ILE A 77 -0.77 -26.06 -7.87
CA ILE A 77 -1.64 -27.02 -8.54
C ILE A 77 -1.38 -28.40 -7.93
N ILE A 78 -2.41 -28.95 -7.30
CA ILE A 78 -2.41 -30.26 -6.66
C ILE A 78 -3.16 -31.23 -7.57
N LEU A 79 -2.48 -32.27 -8.02
CA LEU A 79 -3.05 -33.37 -8.81
C LEU A 79 -2.95 -34.65 -8.00
N ASP A 80 -4.10 -35.27 -7.72
CA ASP A 80 -4.21 -36.54 -6.99
C ASP A 80 -3.48 -36.53 -5.61
N GLY A 81 -3.44 -35.36 -4.97
CA GLY A 81 -2.79 -35.14 -3.67
C GLY A 81 -1.31 -34.75 -3.74
N GLU A 82 -0.72 -34.70 -4.94
CA GLU A 82 0.66 -34.27 -5.15
C GLU A 82 0.71 -32.87 -5.77
N THR A 83 1.56 -31.99 -5.24
CA THR A 83 1.82 -30.68 -5.84
C THR A 83 2.66 -30.86 -7.11
N ILE A 84 2.07 -30.57 -8.26
CA ILE A 84 2.72 -30.71 -9.58
C ILE A 84 3.29 -29.39 -10.10
N LEU A 85 2.81 -28.27 -9.55
CA LEU A 85 3.29 -26.94 -9.87
C LEU A 85 3.15 -26.08 -8.63
N GLU A 86 4.21 -25.35 -8.31
CA GLU A 86 4.19 -24.25 -7.35
C GLU A 86 4.83 -23.05 -8.04
N GLN A 87 4.13 -21.93 -8.05
CA GLN A 87 4.61 -20.67 -8.60
C GLN A 87 4.32 -19.56 -7.60
N TYR A 88 5.17 -18.55 -7.57
CA TYR A 88 4.98 -17.42 -6.68
C TYR A 88 5.16 -16.09 -7.39
N LYS A 89 4.53 -15.09 -6.81
CA LYS A 89 4.69 -13.69 -7.13
C LYS A 89 5.20 -12.97 -5.90
N ASP A 90 6.47 -12.61 -5.95
CA ASP A 90 7.13 -11.81 -4.94
C ASP A 90 6.80 -10.32 -5.10
N MET A 91 6.84 -9.62 -3.98
CA MET A 91 6.92 -8.17 -3.96
C MET A 91 8.24 -7.72 -4.60
N VAL A 92 8.17 -7.20 -5.82
CA VAL A 92 9.32 -6.54 -6.43
C VAL A 92 9.61 -5.24 -5.68
N VAL A 93 10.71 -5.22 -4.92
CA VAL A 93 11.32 -3.99 -4.38
C VAL A 93 12.16 -3.36 -5.50
N PRO A 94 12.03 -2.07 -5.89
CA PRO A 94 11.47 -0.93 -5.16
C PRO A 94 9.98 -0.77 -5.43
N SER A 95 9.24 -0.55 -4.34
CA SER A 95 7.80 -0.43 -4.35
C SER A 95 7.37 0.64 -5.37
N VAL A 96 6.30 0.39 -6.12
CA VAL A 96 5.63 1.48 -6.88
C VAL A 96 5.26 2.63 -5.94
N LEU A 97 5.10 2.33 -4.64
CA LEU A 97 4.96 3.28 -3.55
C LEU A 97 6.18 4.19 -3.38
N ASP A 98 7.43 3.75 -3.55
CA ASP A 98 8.58 4.66 -3.42
C ASP A 98 8.48 5.77 -4.45
N LYS A 99 8.04 5.46 -5.67
CA LYS A 99 7.83 6.46 -6.73
C LYS A 99 6.58 7.30 -6.50
N ILE A 100 5.48 6.71 -6.04
CA ILE A 100 4.24 7.44 -5.76
C ILE A 100 4.40 8.35 -4.53
N SER A 101 4.98 7.85 -3.45
CA SER A 101 5.28 8.57 -2.22
C SER A 101 6.32 9.67 -2.47
N GLN A 102 7.40 9.41 -3.21
CA GLN A 102 8.30 10.48 -3.67
C GLN A 102 7.54 11.54 -4.46
N SER A 103 6.71 11.15 -5.43
CA SER A 103 5.93 12.10 -6.22
C SER A 103 4.95 12.93 -5.37
N ARG A 104 4.31 12.33 -4.36
CA ARG A 104 3.40 13.04 -3.44
C ARG A 104 4.14 14.00 -2.53
N VAL A 105 5.31 13.61 -2.03
CA VAL A 105 6.19 14.48 -1.23
C VAL A 105 6.67 15.66 -2.07
N GLU A 106 7.18 15.41 -3.28
CA GLU A 106 7.60 16.47 -4.21
C GLU A 106 6.47 17.44 -4.54
N GLN A 107 5.25 16.95 -4.77
CA GLN A 107 4.07 17.79 -5.01
C GLN A 107 3.73 18.65 -3.78
N ALA A 108 3.77 18.06 -2.58
CA ALA A 108 3.49 18.77 -1.34
C ALA A 108 4.55 19.84 -1.03
N GLU A 109 5.83 19.53 -1.23
CA GLU A 109 6.95 20.48 -1.06
C GLU A 109 6.86 21.64 -2.06
N LYS A 110 6.55 21.34 -3.33
CA LYS A 110 6.38 22.37 -4.37
C LYS A 110 5.21 23.29 -4.04
N ALA A 111 4.06 22.74 -3.63
CA ALA A 111 2.90 23.53 -3.22
C ALA A 111 3.24 24.40 -2.00
N MET A 112 3.96 23.86 -1.01
CA MET A 112 4.40 24.62 0.17
C MET A 112 5.35 25.77 -0.20
N GLU A 113 6.26 25.56 -1.16
CA GLU A 113 7.16 26.61 -1.62
C GLU A 113 6.42 27.71 -2.40
N GLU A 114 5.45 27.35 -3.23
CA GLU A 114 4.55 28.30 -3.91
C GLU A 114 3.74 29.11 -2.90
N TYR A 115 3.11 28.46 -1.92
CA TYR A 115 2.39 29.14 -0.83
C TYR A 115 3.30 30.07 -0.02
N LYS A 116 4.54 29.67 0.25
CA LYS A 116 5.52 30.55 0.91
C LYS A 116 5.85 31.77 0.07
N LYS A 117 6.03 31.61 -1.25
CA LYS A 117 6.29 32.72 -2.18
C LYS A 117 5.10 33.67 -2.23
N GLU A 118 3.90 33.16 -2.38
CA GLU A 118 2.67 33.96 -2.41
C GLU A 118 2.46 34.71 -1.09
N ASN A 119 2.56 34.03 0.06
CA ASN A 119 2.44 34.70 1.36
C ASN A 119 3.47 35.82 1.56
N ASN A 120 4.70 35.62 1.10
CA ASN A 120 5.74 36.64 1.21
C ASN A 120 5.44 37.85 0.30
N LEU A 121 4.92 37.62 -0.90
CA LEU A 121 4.45 38.69 -1.80
C LEU A 121 3.26 39.44 -1.20
N PHE A 122 2.28 38.74 -0.62
CA PHE A 122 1.15 39.35 0.07
C PHE A 122 1.59 40.21 1.25
N ARG A 123 2.47 39.69 2.11
CA ARG A 123 3.03 40.46 3.24
C ARG A 123 3.73 41.74 2.75
N LYS A 124 4.53 41.66 1.68
CA LYS A 124 5.19 42.82 1.08
C LYS A 124 4.19 43.82 0.48
N PHE A 125 3.14 43.35 -0.16
CA PHE A 125 2.08 44.19 -0.70
C PHE A 125 1.35 44.94 0.42
N LEU A 126 0.91 44.23 1.46
CA LEU A 126 0.20 44.84 2.60
C LEU A 126 1.08 45.85 3.35
N ALA A 127 2.35 45.52 3.56
CA ALA A 127 3.31 46.45 4.15
C ALA A 127 3.48 47.72 3.30
N LYS A 128 3.52 47.60 1.95
CA LYS A 128 3.58 48.75 1.05
C LYS A 128 2.37 49.67 1.21
N TYR A 129 1.18 49.13 1.43
CA TYR A 129 -0.05 49.91 1.64
C TYR A 129 -0.37 50.21 3.12
N HIS A 130 0.55 49.87 4.03
CA HIS A 130 0.41 50.13 5.48
C HIS A 130 -0.85 49.49 6.08
N ILE A 131 -1.24 48.34 5.55
CA ILE A 131 -2.39 47.58 6.04
C ILE A 131 -1.94 46.69 7.19
N ASP A 132 -2.59 46.81 8.33
CA ASP A 132 -2.30 46.03 9.53
C ASP A 132 -2.97 44.65 9.47
N MET A 133 -2.14 43.62 9.31
CA MET A 133 -2.57 42.23 9.20
C MET A 133 -3.25 41.70 10.47
N GLU A 134 -2.85 42.16 11.66
CA GLU A 134 -3.47 41.70 12.91
C GLU A 134 -4.92 42.17 13.00
N LYS A 135 -5.17 43.39 12.54
CA LYS A 135 -6.51 43.98 12.49
C LYS A 135 -7.39 43.26 11.47
N VAL A 136 -6.88 43.02 10.26
CA VAL A 136 -7.61 42.29 9.21
C VAL A 136 -7.92 40.85 9.64
N THR A 137 -6.97 40.16 10.27
CA THR A 137 -7.17 38.76 10.70
C THR A 137 -8.26 38.68 11.77
N LYS A 138 -8.24 39.57 12.76
CA LYS A 138 -9.31 39.68 13.76
C LYS A 138 -10.68 39.92 13.13
N GLU A 139 -10.79 40.91 12.24
CA GLU A 139 -12.06 41.23 11.58
C GLU A 139 -12.58 40.06 10.71
N THR A 140 -11.69 39.27 10.09
CA THR A 140 -12.09 38.14 9.23
C THR A 140 -12.45 36.89 10.04
N GLU A 141 -11.81 36.66 11.19
CA GLU A 141 -12.15 35.57 12.10
C GLU A 141 -13.42 35.86 12.91
N GLU A 142 -13.65 37.11 13.30
CA GLU A 142 -14.88 37.54 13.98
C GLU A 142 -16.12 37.44 13.06
N ASN A 143 -16.00 37.83 11.78
CA ASN A 143 -17.10 37.69 10.81
C ASN A 143 -17.49 36.24 10.49
N LYS A 144 -16.60 35.24 10.71
CA LYS A 144 -16.97 33.81 10.55
C LYS A 144 -17.94 33.31 11.61
N TYR A 145 -18.04 34.00 12.75
CA TYR A 145 -18.98 33.64 13.82
C TYR A 145 -20.37 34.24 13.62
N ASP A 146 -20.49 35.36 12.89
CA ASP A 146 -21.79 36.00 12.59
C ASP A 146 -22.51 35.36 11.40
N ASP A 147 -21.79 34.75 10.46
CA ASP A 147 -22.39 34.05 9.28
C ASP A 147 -22.94 32.63 9.61
N ASN A 148 -22.85 32.18 10.86
CA ASN A 148 -23.35 30.87 11.32
C ASN A 148 -24.60 30.95 12.22
N ILE A 149 -25.36 32.05 12.17
CA ILE A 149 -26.65 32.24 12.88
C ILE A 149 -27.81 32.27 11.88
#